data_AF-A0A671DR50-F1
#
_entry.id   AF-A0A671DR50-F1
#
_cell.length_a   1.000
_cell.length_b   1.000
_cell.length_c   1.000
_cell.angle_alpha   90.00
_cell.angle_beta   90.00
_cell.angle_gamma   90.00
#
_symmetry.space_group_name_H-M   'P 1'
#
loop_
_entity.id
_entity.type
_entity.pdbx_description
1 polymer ?
#
loop_
_entity_poly.entity_id
_entity_poly.type
_entity_poly.pdbx_seq_one_letter_code
_entity_poly.pdbx_strand_id
1 'polypeptide(L)'
;MKMCKQDPSVLHTEEMRFLREWVDSMGGKIPPAIHKTKSEENIKEEKADSKKVEENIKTDEPSSEESDLEIDNGVVEPDTDAPQEMGDENVEITEEMMDQANDKKVAATDALNDGDLQRAIDLFTDAIKLNPCLVILSAKRASVFIKLQKPDAAIRDCDRAIEINPDSAQPYKWQGKSHRLLGHWEEAAHDFALAGQLDYDEDASAMNAWAQRNS
;
A
#
# COMPACT_ATOMS: atom_id res chain seq x y z
N MET A 1 -19.76 -0.45 13.69
CA MET A 1 -20.93 -1.20 14.23
C MET A 1 -20.61 -2.29 15.27
N LYS A 2 -19.37 -2.81 15.42
CA LYS A 2 -19.07 -3.87 16.41
C LYS A 2 -19.13 -3.41 17.88
N MET A 3 -18.86 -2.12 18.18
CA MET A 3 -18.77 -1.59 19.55
C MET A 3 -20.11 -1.59 20.31
N CYS A 4 -21.21 -1.16 19.69
CA CYS A 4 -22.53 -1.10 20.35
C CYS A 4 -23.10 -2.48 20.70
N LYS A 5 -22.63 -3.56 20.05
CA LYS A 5 -23.05 -4.94 20.33
C LYS A 5 -22.36 -5.52 21.56
N GLN A 6 -21.15 -5.06 21.88
CA GLN A 6 -20.36 -5.57 23.00
C GLN A 6 -20.69 -4.87 24.31
N ASP A 7 -21.00 -3.57 24.26
CA ASP A 7 -21.41 -2.80 25.44
C ASP A 7 -22.53 -1.80 25.10
N PRO A 8 -23.79 -2.12 25.41
CA PRO A 8 -24.92 -1.23 25.20
C PRO A 8 -24.86 0.06 26.03
N SER A 9 -24.04 0.12 27.09
CA SER A 9 -23.90 1.31 27.93
C SER A 9 -23.13 2.44 27.23
N VAL A 10 -22.31 2.11 26.22
CA VAL A 10 -21.60 3.08 25.38
C VAL A 10 -22.56 3.97 24.60
N LEU A 11 -23.79 3.50 24.32
CA LEU A 11 -24.82 4.35 23.71
C LEU A 11 -25.24 5.51 24.62
N HIS A 12 -24.93 5.43 25.92
CA HIS A 12 -25.32 6.46 26.88
C HIS A 12 -24.27 7.58 27.06
N THR A 13 -23.09 7.48 26.44
CA THR A 13 -22.02 8.49 26.52
C THR A 13 -22.33 9.74 25.69
N GLU A 14 -21.75 10.88 26.08
CA GLU A 14 -21.97 12.17 25.42
C GLU A 14 -21.53 12.16 23.95
N GLU A 15 -20.48 11.41 23.63
CA GLU A 15 -19.95 11.22 22.27
C GLU A 15 -20.93 10.46 21.35
N MET A 16 -21.78 9.59 21.90
CA MET A 16 -22.73 8.77 21.12
C MET A 16 -24.13 9.38 21.07
N ARG A 17 -24.28 10.66 21.43
CA ARG A 17 -25.57 11.37 21.41
C ARG A 17 -26.19 11.44 20.01
N PHE A 18 -25.39 11.68 18.98
CA PHE A 18 -25.89 11.77 17.59
C PHE A 18 -26.52 10.45 17.12
N LEU A 19 -25.94 9.30 17.51
CA LEU A 19 -26.48 7.97 17.22
C LEU A 19 -27.82 7.76 17.92
N ARG A 20 -28.00 8.29 19.13
CA ARG A 20 -29.28 8.20 19.83
C ARG A 20 -30.37 9.00 19.12
N GLU A 21 -30.07 10.24 18.74
CA GLU A 21 -30.99 11.10 18.00
C GLU A 21 -31.33 10.49 16.63
N TRP A 22 -30.37 9.84 15.96
CA TRP A 22 -30.61 9.12 14.71
C TRP A 22 -31.52 7.89 14.90
N VAL A 23 -31.30 7.08 15.94
CA VAL A 23 -32.15 5.92 16.25
C VAL A 23 -33.58 6.36 16.59
N ASP A 24 -33.74 7.44 17.35
CA ASP A 24 -35.06 7.99 17.71
C ASP A 24 -35.78 8.57 16.48
N SER A 25 -35.05 9.26 15.59
CA SER A 25 -35.57 9.75 14.30
C SER A 25 -36.04 8.61 13.38
N MET A 26 -35.46 7.42 13.50
CA MET A 26 -35.84 6.21 12.76
C MET A 26 -36.93 5.39 13.49
N GLY A 27 -37.46 5.90 14.62
CA GLY A 27 -38.49 5.23 15.42
C GLY A 27 -37.98 4.04 16.25
N GLY A 28 -36.66 3.89 16.39
CA GLY A 28 -36.03 2.85 17.21
C GLY A 28 -36.00 3.22 18.69
N LYS A 29 -36.14 2.22 19.58
CA LYS A 29 -36.06 2.42 21.04
C LYS A 29 -34.73 1.88 21.59
N ILE A 30 -34.03 2.71 22.36
CA ILE A 30 -32.74 2.36 22.96
C ILE A 30 -32.97 1.74 24.34
N PRO A 31 -32.36 0.59 24.68
CA PRO A 31 -32.48 -0.02 25.99
C PRO A 31 -31.91 0.86 27.12
N PRO A 32 -32.51 0.85 28.33
CA PRO A 32 -32.01 1.62 29.48
C PRO A 32 -30.66 1.09 29.97
N ALA A 33 -29.80 1.99 30.46
CA ALA A 33 -28.46 1.67 30.94
C ALA A 33 -28.51 0.71 32.14
N ILE A 34 -27.84 -0.45 32.04
CA ILE A 34 -27.68 -1.39 33.14
C ILE A 34 -26.39 -1.03 33.88
N HIS A 35 -26.51 -0.57 35.13
CA HIS A 35 -25.37 -0.29 36.00
C HIS A 35 -24.78 -1.62 36.52
N LYS A 36 -23.53 -1.94 36.15
CA LYS A 36 -22.71 -2.93 36.88
C LYS A 36 -21.55 -2.23 37.57
N THR A 37 -21.59 -2.26 38.89
CA THR A 37 -20.66 -1.69 39.85
C THR A 37 -19.32 -2.43 39.87
N LYS A 38 -18.21 -1.68 39.96
CA LYS A 38 -16.83 -2.16 40.10
C LYS A 38 -16.57 -2.71 41.52
N SER A 39 -15.68 -3.71 41.62
CA SER A 39 -14.77 -3.87 42.76
C SER A 39 -13.54 -4.69 42.36
N GLU A 40 -12.38 -4.20 42.80
CA GLU A 40 -11.01 -4.67 42.58
C GLU A 40 -10.65 -5.89 43.44
N GLU A 41 -9.72 -6.75 42.98
CA GLU A 41 -8.53 -7.27 43.72
C GLU A 41 -7.88 -8.50 43.03
N ASN A 42 -6.68 -8.26 42.48
CA ASN A 42 -5.39 -8.95 42.74
C ASN A 42 -5.15 -10.49 42.58
N ILE A 43 -4.00 -10.78 41.94
CA ILE A 43 -3.05 -11.93 42.05
C ILE A 43 -3.19 -13.19 41.13
N LYS A 44 -2.25 -13.21 40.16
CA LYS A 44 -1.35 -14.29 39.63
C LYS A 44 -1.83 -15.54 38.87
N GLU A 45 -1.09 -15.71 37.77
CA GLU A 45 -0.42 -16.91 37.20
C GLU A 45 -1.16 -17.86 36.24
N GLU A 46 -0.52 -17.93 35.07
CA GLU A 46 -0.37 -19.02 34.08
C GLU A 46 -1.48 -19.44 33.10
N LYS A 47 -1.11 -19.20 31.82
CA LYS A 47 -1.17 -20.06 30.62
C LYS A 47 -2.53 -20.52 30.07
N ALA A 48 -2.79 -20.03 28.86
CA ALA A 48 -2.93 -20.78 27.60
C ALA A 48 -3.81 -19.93 26.66
N ASP A 49 -3.20 -19.33 25.65
CA ASP A 49 -3.23 -19.82 24.26
C ASP A 49 -4.45 -19.31 23.49
N SER A 50 -4.18 -18.34 22.61
CA SER A 50 -4.90 -17.98 21.38
C SER A 50 -4.35 -16.63 20.93
N LYS A 51 -3.13 -16.65 20.38
CA LYS A 51 -2.48 -15.47 19.81
C LYS A 51 -3.25 -15.01 18.57
N LYS A 52 -3.90 -13.87 18.73
CA LYS A 52 -4.21 -12.91 17.67
C LYS A 52 -2.88 -12.29 17.22
N VAL A 53 -2.61 -12.33 15.92
CA VAL A 53 -1.53 -11.60 15.23
C VAL A 53 -2.23 -11.10 13.94
N GLU A 54 -2.55 -9.84 13.66
CA GLU A 54 -2.15 -8.52 14.17
C GLU A 54 -0.64 -8.34 14.29
N GLU A 55 0.04 -8.62 13.19
CA GLU A 55 1.23 -7.91 12.76
C GLU A 55 0.69 -6.66 12.03
N ASN A 56 0.79 -5.41 12.48
CA ASN A 56 1.88 -4.69 13.13
C ASN A 56 3.23 -4.91 12.46
N ILE A 57 3.24 -4.73 11.14
CA ILE A 57 4.47 -4.40 10.41
C ILE A 57 4.86 -3.00 10.86
N LYS A 58 5.88 -2.99 11.73
CA LYS A 58 6.67 -1.80 12.05
C LYS A 58 7.05 -1.09 10.75
N THR A 59 6.63 0.16 10.68
CA THR A 59 7.45 1.23 10.11
C THR A 59 8.88 1.09 10.64
N ASP A 60 9.81 0.73 9.77
CA ASP A 60 11.21 1.18 9.75
C ASP A 60 11.88 0.56 8.52
N GLU A 61 11.68 1.18 7.37
CA GLU A 61 12.81 1.72 6.64
C GLU A 61 12.39 3.10 6.12
N PRO A 62 13.12 4.18 6.43
CA PRO A 62 13.04 5.35 5.60
C PRO A 62 13.58 4.92 4.24
N SER A 63 12.67 4.81 3.27
CA SER A 63 12.98 4.78 1.84
C SER A 63 13.58 6.14 1.43
N SER A 64 14.70 6.52 2.04
CA SER A 64 15.39 7.80 1.85
C SER A 64 16.51 7.70 0.79
N GLU A 65 16.67 6.54 0.15
CA GLU A 65 17.59 6.33 -0.97
C GLU A 65 16.84 5.94 -2.25
N GLU A 66 15.68 6.55 -2.50
CA GLU A 66 15.31 6.80 -3.90
C GLU A 66 16.22 7.92 -4.39
N SER A 67 17.50 7.59 -4.61
CA SER A 67 18.46 8.47 -5.26
C SER A 67 17.75 9.12 -6.44
N ASP A 68 17.67 10.45 -6.40
CA ASP A 68 17.04 11.32 -7.38
C ASP A 68 17.71 11.08 -8.74
N LEU A 69 17.30 10.00 -9.40
CA LEU A 69 17.71 9.67 -10.74
C LEU A 69 16.98 10.68 -11.60
N GLU A 70 17.71 11.70 -12.04
CA GLU A 70 17.34 12.56 -13.15
C GLU A 70 17.17 11.67 -14.39
N ILE A 71 15.98 11.08 -14.51
CA ILE A 71 15.56 10.41 -15.73
C ILE A 71 15.53 11.51 -16.78
N ASP A 72 16.43 11.40 -17.75
CA ASP A 72 16.56 12.26 -18.92
C ASP A 72 15.16 12.65 -19.43
N ASN A 73 14.91 13.95 -19.57
CA ASN A 73 13.61 14.59 -19.84
C ASN A 73 12.97 14.21 -21.21
N GLY A 74 13.42 13.13 -21.85
CA GLY A 74 12.90 12.64 -23.12
C GLY A 74 11.62 11.82 -22.94
N VAL A 75 10.64 12.10 -23.79
CA VAL A 75 9.51 11.20 -24.00
C VAL A 75 10.03 9.94 -24.69
N VAL A 76 9.77 8.78 -24.09
CA VAL A 76 10.08 7.46 -24.65
C VAL A 76 8.86 6.86 -25.32
N GLU A 77 9.12 6.01 -26.31
CA GLU A 77 8.08 5.26 -27.02
C GLU A 77 7.47 4.19 -26.10
N PRO A 78 6.19 3.79 -26.34
CA PRO A 78 5.56 2.68 -25.63
C PRO A 78 6.32 1.36 -25.75
N ASP A 79 6.16 0.51 -24.74
CA ASP A 79 6.80 -0.80 -24.70
C ASP A 79 6.24 -1.72 -25.80
N THR A 80 7.13 -2.47 -26.44
CA THR A 80 6.75 -3.49 -27.44
C THR A 80 6.87 -4.92 -26.91
N ASP A 81 7.32 -5.07 -25.67
CA ASP A 81 7.46 -6.36 -25.00
C ASP A 81 6.10 -6.97 -24.63
N ALA A 82 6.08 -8.30 -24.46
CA ALA A 82 4.91 -8.99 -23.93
C ALA A 82 4.64 -8.55 -22.48
N PRO A 83 3.36 -8.52 -22.05
CA PRO A 83 3.02 -8.23 -20.65
C PRO A 83 3.77 -9.15 -19.69
N GLN A 84 4.31 -8.56 -18.62
CA GLN A 84 5.02 -9.31 -17.59
C GLN A 84 4.08 -10.18 -16.75
N GLU A 85 4.65 -11.18 -16.08
CA GLU A 85 3.89 -12.12 -15.26
C GLU A 85 3.54 -11.51 -13.88
N MET A 86 2.27 -11.63 -13.47
CA MET A 86 1.71 -10.99 -12.28
C MET A 86 1.30 -11.96 -11.16
N GLY A 87 1.57 -13.26 -11.32
CA GLY A 87 1.11 -14.31 -10.41
C GLY A 87 -0.41 -14.54 -10.46
N ASP A 88 -0.90 -15.53 -9.70
CA ASP A 88 -2.33 -15.80 -9.54
C ASP A 88 -2.83 -15.24 -8.20
N GLU A 89 -3.71 -14.26 -8.26
CA GLU A 89 -4.26 -13.59 -7.08
C GLU A 89 -5.09 -14.49 -6.16
N ASN A 90 -5.56 -15.63 -6.66
CA ASN A 90 -6.39 -16.57 -5.91
C ASN A 90 -5.56 -17.67 -5.23
N VAL A 91 -4.22 -17.64 -5.37
CA VAL A 91 -3.34 -18.61 -4.74
C VAL A 91 -3.40 -18.46 -3.21
N GLU A 92 -3.54 -19.59 -2.51
CA GLU A 92 -3.40 -19.60 -1.05
C GLU A 92 -1.93 -19.39 -0.69
N ILE A 93 -1.63 -18.25 -0.10
CA ILE A 93 -0.26 -17.90 0.30
C ILE A 93 0.04 -18.57 1.64
N THR A 94 0.95 -19.54 1.64
CA THR A 94 1.44 -20.20 2.86
C THR A 94 2.56 -19.40 3.52
N GLU A 95 2.83 -19.65 4.81
CA GLU A 95 3.98 -19.05 5.53
C GLU A 95 5.30 -19.31 4.81
N GLU A 96 5.51 -20.53 4.31
CA GLU A 96 6.70 -20.87 3.51
C GLU A 96 6.80 -20.06 2.22
N MET A 97 5.68 -19.81 1.52
CA MET A 97 5.68 -18.97 0.32
C MET A 97 5.97 -17.50 0.66
N MET A 98 5.50 -17.00 1.80
CA MET A 98 5.82 -15.65 2.27
C MET A 98 7.31 -15.50 2.57
N ASP A 99 7.91 -16.48 3.25
CA ASP A 99 9.34 -16.49 3.56
C ASP A 99 10.18 -16.53 2.28
N GLN A 100 9.85 -17.43 1.34
CA GLN A 100 10.53 -17.52 0.05
C GLN A 100 10.37 -16.23 -0.76
N ALA A 101 9.18 -15.62 -0.77
CA ALA A 101 8.95 -14.34 -1.44
C ALA A 101 9.81 -13.22 -0.82
N ASN A 102 9.94 -13.21 0.52
CA ASN A 102 10.76 -12.23 1.22
C ASN A 102 12.26 -12.42 0.92
N ASP A 103 12.75 -13.66 0.89
CA ASP A 103 14.14 -13.97 0.50
C ASP A 103 14.43 -13.51 -0.94
N LYS A 104 13.48 -13.77 -1.86
CA LYS A 104 13.58 -13.31 -3.26
C LYS A 104 13.56 -11.79 -3.36
N LYS A 105 12.73 -11.10 -2.57
CA LYS A 105 12.69 -9.62 -2.49
C LYS A 105 14.03 -9.04 -2.03
N VAL A 106 14.65 -9.62 -1.00
CA VAL A 106 15.97 -9.19 -0.52
C VAL A 106 17.00 -9.36 -1.62
N ALA A 107 17.08 -10.55 -2.23
CA ALA A 107 17.99 -10.82 -3.34
C ALA A 107 17.75 -9.90 -4.56
N ALA A 108 16.49 -9.56 -4.85
CA ALA A 108 16.14 -8.62 -5.93
C ALA A 108 16.63 -7.20 -5.62
N THR A 109 16.52 -6.78 -4.36
CA THR A 109 17.00 -5.47 -3.89
C THR A 109 18.53 -5.41 -3.96
N ASP A 110 19.22 -6.48 -3.57
CA ASP A 110 20.68 -6.57 -3.71
C ASP A 110 21.10 -6.47 -5.19
N ALA A 111 20.43 -7.22 -6.08
CA ALA A 111 20.70 -7.14 -7.53
C ALA A 111 20.45 -5.73 -8.10
N LEU A 112 19.41 -5.03 -7.61
CA LEU A 112 19.11 -3.66 -7.98
C LEU A 112 20.22 -2.69 -7.54
N ASN A 113 20.77 -2.88 -6.33
CA ASN A 113 21.87 -2.09 -5.79
C ASN A 113 23.18 -2.34 -6.55
N ASP A 114 23.40 -3.58 -7.01
CA ASP A 114 24.51 -3.96 -7.88
C ASP A 114 24.35 -3.45 -9.33
N GLY A 115 23.17 -2.91 -9.68
CA GLY A 115 22.85 -2.41 -11.02
C GLY A 115 22.43 -3.48 -12.03
N ASP A 116 22.26 -4.73 -11.59
CA ASP A 116 21.76 -5.84 -12.42
C ASP A 116 20.23 -5.80 -12.51
N LEU A 117 19.73 -4.86 -13.32
CA LEU A 117 18.30 -4.57 -13.43
C LEU A 117 17.48 -5.75 -13.96
N GLN A 118 18.02 -6.53 -14.90
CA GLN A 118 17.30 -7.68 -15.46
C GLN A 118 17.15 -8.78 -14.42
N ARG A 119 18.23 -9.08 -13.68
CA ARG A 119 18.18 -10.06 -12.59
C ARG A 119 17.23 -9.60 -11.47
N ALA A 120 17.22 -8.30 -11.17
CA ALA A 120 16.28 -7.75 -10.19
C ALA A 120 14.82 -7.99 -10.63
N ILE A 121 14.49 -7.77 -11.91
CA ILE A 121 13.15 -8.06 -12.45
C ILE A 121 12.80 -9.54 -12.32
N ASP A 122 13.72 -10.44 -12.67
CA ASP A 122 13.46 -11.88 -12.61
C ASP A 122 13.19 -12.32 -11.15
N LEU A 123 13.99 -11.81 -10.20
CA LEU A 123 13.81 -12.11 -8.77
C LEU A 123 12.53 -11.50 -8.20
N PHE A 124 12.16 -10.27 -8.57
CA PHE A 124 10.87 -9.70 -8.19
C PHE A 124 9.71 -10.47 -8.80
N THR A 125 9.85 -10.94 -10.04
CA THR A 125 8.82 -11.75 -10.71
C THR A 125 8.62 -13.08 -9.98
N ASP A 126 9.70 -13.76 -9.59
CA ASP A 126 9.62 -14.95 -8.73
C ASP A 126 8.93 -14.65 -7.40
N ALA A 127 9.28 -13.53 -6.75
CA ALA A 127 8.66 -13.12 -5.49
C ALA A 127 7.15 -12.86 -5.65
N ILE A 128 6.73 -12.23 -6.75
CA ILE A 128 5.32 -11.93 -7.05
C ILE A 128 4.53 -13.22 -7.32
N LYS A 129 5.12 -14.22 -7.99
CA LYS A 129 4.44 -15.52 -8.16
C LYS A 129 4.19 -16.23 -6.84
N LEU A 130 5.09 -16.06 -5.87
CA LEU A 130 4.98 -16.63 -4.53
C LEU A 130 4.01 -15.84 -3.64
N ASN A 131 3.99 -14.52 -3.77
CA ASN A 131 3.10 -13.64 -3.01
C ASN A 131 2.56 -12.48 -3.88
N PRO A 132 1.52 -12.73 -4.69
CA PRO A 132 1.00 -11.76 -5.65
C PRO A 132 0.22 -10.61 -5.00
N CYS A 133 -0.18 -10.77 -3.74
CA CYS A 133 -0.91 -9.77 -2.97
C CYS A 133 0.02 -8.80 -2.21
N LEU A 134 1.34 -8.96 -2.32
CA LEU A 134 2.31 -8.10 -1.64
C LEU A 134 2.66 -6.88 -2.50
N VAL A 135 1.93 -5.78 -2.27
CA VAL A 135 2.02 -4.48 -2.97
C VAL A 135 3.45 -3.98 -3.19
N ILE A 136 4.31 -4.11 -2.17
CA ILE A 136 5.69 -3.61 -2.23
C ILE A 136 6.53 -4.31 -3.32
N LEU A 137 6.22 -5.56 -3.67
CA LEU A 137 6.95 -6.28 -4.72
C LEU A 137 6.68 -5.65 -6.10
N SER A 138 5.41 -5.42 -6.43
CA SER A 138 5.02 -4.78 -7.69
C SER A 138 5.54 -3.34 -7.77
N ALA A 139 5.45 -2.57 -6.67
CA ALA A 139 5.99 -1.20 -6.63
C ALA A 139 7.52 -1.15 -6.84
N LYS A 140 8.27 -2.06 -6.18
CA LYS A 140 9.72 -2.18 -6.38
C LYS A 140 10.06 -2.62 -7.80
N ARG A 141 9.32 -3.57 -8.39
CA ARG A 141 9.56 -4.00 -9.78
C ARG A 141 9.25 -2.89 -10.79
N ALA A 142 8.19 -2.10 -10.55
CA ALA A 142 7.88 -0.90 -11.35
C ALA A 142 9.05 0.10 -11.35
N SER A 143 9.70 0.33 -10.21
CA SER A 143 10.87 1.22 -10.15
C SER A 143 12.04 0.71 -11.00
N VAL A 144 12.24 -0.61 -11.08
CA VAL A 144 13.25 -1.21 -11.96
C VAL A 144 12.88 -1.05 -13.43
N PHE A 145 11.61 -1.24 -13.80
CA PHE A 145 11.13 -1.00 -15.16
C PHE A 145 11.33 0.45 -15.59
N ILE A 146 11.13 1.41 -14.68
CA ILE A 146 11.40 2.82 -14.95
C ILE A 146 12.89 3.09 -15.22
N LYS A 147 13.80 2.45 -14.46
CA LYS A 147 15.24 2.53 -14.74
C LYS A 147 15.62 1.93 -16.11
N LEU A 148 14.84 0.96 -16.60
CA LEU A 148 14.99 0.38 -17.94
C LEU A 148 14.25 1.13 -19.04
N GLN A 149 13.61 2.27 -18.73
CA GLN A 149 12.74 3.00 -19.66
C GLN A 149 11.62 2.12 -20.25
N LYS A 150 11.01 1.28 -19.40
CA LYS A 150 9.85 0.45 -19.74
C LYS A 150 8.56 0.92 -19.03
N PRO A 151 7.99 2.07 -19.43
CA PRO A 151 6.90 2.70 -18.68
C PRO A 151 5.59 1.92 -18.71
N ASP A 152 5.22 1.21 -19.79
CA ASP A 152 3.97 0.45 -19.80
C ASP A 152 4.02 -0.76 -18.87
N ALA A 153 5.18 -1.42 -18.78
CA ALA A 153 5.41 -2.48 -17.80
C ALA A 153 5.28 -1.92 -16.38
N ALA A 154 5.90 -0.77 -16.09
CA ALA A 154 5.76 -0.13 -14.79
C ALA A 154 4.30 0.24 -14.46
N ILE A 155 3.54 0.77 -15.42
CA ILE A 155 2.10 1.10 -15.26
C ILE A 155 1.30 -0.14 -14.87
N ARG A 156 1.49 -1.28 -15.53
CA ARG A 156 0.77 -2.53 -15.20
C ARG A 156 1.06 -3.01 -13.77
N ASP A 157 2.29 -2.88 -13.31
CA ASP A 157 2.67 -3.23 -11.93
C ASP A 157 2.03 -2.26 -10.92
N CYS A 158 2.01 -0.97 -11.25
CA CYS A 158 1.37 0.06 -10.43
C CYS A 158 -0.15 -0.12 -10.35
N ASP A 159 -0.83 -0.34 -11.47
CA ASP A 159 -2.27 -0.60 -11.53
C ASP A 159 -2.62 -1.77 -10.61
N ARG A 160 -1.85 -2.87 -10.72
CA ARG A 160 -2.04 -4.03 -9.86
C ARG A 160 -1.83 -3.71 -8.38
N ALA A 161 -0.79 -2.95 -8.06
CA ALA A 161 -0.50 -2.54 -6.70
C ALA A 161 -1.62 -1.65 -6.11
N ILE A 162 -2.20 -0.77 -6.93
CA ILE A 162 -3.34 0.09 -6.59
C ILE A 162 -4.63 -0.73 -6.38
N GLU A 163 -4.89 -1.72 -7.22
CA GLU A 163 -6.02 -2.64 -7.06
C GLU A 163 -5.98 -3.36 -5.71
N ILE A 164 -4.78 -3.77 -5.28
CA ILE A 164 -4.58 -4.47 -4.00
C ILE A 164 -4.64 -3.51 -2.82
N ASN A 165 -3.98 -2.35 -2.90
CA ASN A 165 -3.96 -1.34 -1.85
C ASN A 165 -3.99 0.09 -2.43
N PRO A 166 -5.19 0.68 -2.56
CA PRO A 166 -5.35 2.04 -3.09
C PRO A 166 -4.88 3.14 -2.12
N ASP A 167 -4.61 2.81 -0.86
CA ASP A 167 -4.15 3.79 0.15
C ASP A 167 -2.61 3.91 0.18
N SER A 168 -1.89 3.20 -0.71
CA SER A 168 -0.44 3.29 -0.82
C SER A 168 -0.01 4.38 -1.79
N ALA A 169 0.79 5.35 -1.35
CA ALA A 169 1.29 6.44 -2.20
C ALA A 169 2.32 5.98 -3.25
N GLN A 170 3.11 4.95 -2.94
CA GLN A 170 4.24 4.52 -3.77
C GLN A 170 3.83 4.10 -5.20
N PRO A 171 2.80 3.24 -5.39
CA PRO A 171 2.30 2.90 -6.73
C PRO A 171 1.94 4.13 -7.59
N TYR A 172 1.24 5.12 -7.01
CA TYR A 172 0.91 6.37 -7.73
C TYR A 172 2.16 7.18 -8.09
N LYS A 173 3.17 7.27 -7.20
CA LYS A 173 4.45 7.95 -7.51
C LYS A 173 5.14 7.29 -8.72
N TRP A 174 5.16 5.97 -8.79
CA TRP A 174 5.78 5.25 -9.92
C TRP A 174 4.92 5.30 -11.19
N GLN A 175 3.59 5.27 -11.08
CA GLN A 175 2.69 5.42 -12.23
C GLN A 175 2.81 6.80 -12.86
N GLY A 176 2.86 7.85 -12.04
CA GLY A 176 3.08 9.22 -12.51
C GLY A 176 4.43 9.40 -13.20
N LYS A 177 5.51 8.78 -12.69
CA LYS A 177 6.82 8.75 -13.37
C LYS A 177 6.74 8.04 -14.72
N SER A 178 5.96 6.96 -14.81
CA SER A 178 5.76 6.19 -16.04
C SER A 178 5.00 6.99 -17.10
N HIS A 179 3.90 7.64 -16.70
CA HIS A 179 3.14 8.54 -17.56
C HIS A 179 3.97 9.72 -18.03
N ARG A 180 4.81 10.29 -17.16
CA ARG A 180 5.76 11.35 -17.54
C ARG A 180 6.72 10.89 -18.64
N LEU A 181 7.23 9.66 -18.53
CA LEU A 181 8.11 9.08 -19.56
C LEU A 181 7.40 8.89 -20.90
N LEU A 182 6.11 8.55 -20.90
CA LEU A 182 5.28 8.46 -22.11
C LEU A 182 4.80 9.82 -22.64
N GLY A 183 5.06 10.92 -21.92
CA GLY A 183 4.52 12.25 -22.26
C GLY A 183 3.02 12.39 -21.95
N HIS A 184 2.46 11.51 -21.13
CA HIS A 184 1.08 11.58 -20.63
C HIS A 184 1.02 12.53 -19.41
N TRP A 185 1.18 13.83 -19.68
CA TRP A 185 1.42 14.83 -18.62
C TRP A 185 0.24 15.03 -17.66
N GLU A 186 -1.00 14.91 -18.15
CA GLU A 186 -2.21 15.07 -17.33
C GLU A 186 -2.36 13.92 -16.34
N GLU A 187 -2.20 12.68 -16.81
CA GLU A 187 -2.21 11.47 -16.00
C GLU A 187 -1.08 11.50 -14.97
N ALA A 188 0.12 11.90 -15.39
CA ALA A 188 1.26 12.05 -14.49
C ALA A 188 0.98 13.04 -13.35
N ALA A 189 0.42 14.22 -13.67
CA ALA A 189 0.09 15.24 -12.68
C ALA A 189 -0.97 14.75 -11.69
N HIS A 190 -1.98 14.03 -12.18
CA HIS A 190 -3.02 13.43 -11.35
C HIS A 190 -2.42 12.44 -10.35
N ASP A 191 -1.57 11.53 -10.80
CA ASP A 191 -1.00 10.50 -9.93
C ASP A 191 -0.02 11.08 -8.90
N PHE A 192 0.78 12.09 -9.27
CA PHE A 192 1.61 12.79 -8.30
C PHE A 192 0.78 13.54 -7.26
N ALA A 193 -0.35 14.14 -7.66
CA ALA A 193 -1.26 14.78 -6.73
C ALA A 193 -1.91 13.78 -5.76
N LEU A 194 -2.31 12.60 -6.23
CA LEU A 194 -2.81 11.53 -5.37
C LEU A 194 -1.74 10.98 -4.44
N ALA A 195 -0.54 10.72 -4.94
CA ALA A 195 0.59 10.27 -4.14
C ALA A 195 0.86 11.25 -2.98
N GLY A 196 0.91 12.56 -3.27
CA GLY A 196 1.13 13.61 -2.27
C GLY A 196 -0.04 13.82 -1.28
N GLN A 197 -1.25 13.37 -1.62
CA GLN A 197 -2.39 13.35 -0.69
C GLN A 197 -2.33 12.16 0.27
N LEU A 198 -1.86 11.00 -0.21
CA LEU A 198 -1.79 9.76 0.56
C LEU A 198 -0.58 9.72 1.51
N ASP A 199 0.56 10.19 1.03
CA ASP A 199 1.76 10.38 1.82
C ASP A 199 2.26 11.80 1.55
N TYR A 200 2.41 12.62 2.59
CA TYR A 200 2.95 13.96 2.43
C TYR A 200 4.45 13.81 2.12
N ASP A 201 4.76 13.56 0.86
CA ASP A 201 6.11 13.46 0.32
C ASP A 201 6.44 14.79 -0.39
N GLU A 202 7.50 15.46 0.05
CA GLU A 202 7.97 16.74 -0.49
C GLU A 202 8.30 16.62 -1.99
N ASP A 203 8.74 15.44 -2.44
CA ASP A 203 9.02 15.11 -3.84
C ASP A 203 7.75 15.13 -4.71
N ALA A 204 6.65 14.55 -4.20
CA ALA A 204 5.39 14.46 -4.93
C ALA A 204 4.78 15.86 -5.16
N SER A 205 4.91 16.73 -4.17
CA SER A 205 4.52 18.14 -4.26
C SER A 205 5.34 18.90 -5.29
N ALA A 206 6.67 18.68 -5.32
CA ALA A 206 7.57 19.31 -6.29
C ALA A 206 7.31 18.83 -7.74
N MET A 207 7.03 17.54 -7.94
CA MET A 207 6.72 16.97 -9.25
C MET A 207 5.37 17.45 -9.81
N ASN A 208 4.33 17.56 -8.96
CA ASN A 208 3.03 18.12 -9.35
C ASN A 208 3.16 19.59 -9.80
N ALA A 209 3.92 20.40 -9.06
CA ALA A 209 4.20 21.79 -9.43
C ALA A 209 4.97 21.91 -10.76
N TRP A 210 5.88 20.97 -11.06
CA TRP A 210 6.57 20.92 -12.35
C TRP A 210 5.65 20.53 -13.49
N ALA A 211 4.77 19.53 -13.31
CA ALA A 211 3.85 19.07 -14.33
C ALA A 211 2.84 20.15 -14.75
N GLN A 212 2.23 20.85 -13.78
CA GLN A 212 1.30 21.97 -14.06
C GLN A 212 1.96 23.15 -14.78
N ARG A 213 3.28 23.30 -14.66
CA ARG A 213 4.03 24.38 -15.31
C ARG A 213 4.36 24.08 -16.77
N ASN A 214 4.33 22.80 -17.15
CA ASN A 214 4.67 22.34 -18.50
C ASN A 214 3.44 21.84 -19.30
N SER A 215 2.23 21.91 -18.74
CA SER A 215 0.95 21.78 -19.48
C SER A 215 0.50 23.11 -20.08
#